data_AF-A0A971FSP7-F1
#
_entry.id   AF-A0A971FSP7-F1
#
_cell.length_a   1.000
_cell.length_b   1.000
_cell.length_c   1.000
_cell.angle_alpha   90.00
_cell.angle_beta   90.00
_cell.angle_gamma   90.00
#
_symmetry.space_group_name_H-M   'P 1'
#
loop_
_entity.id
_entity.type
_entity.pdbx_description
1 polymer ?
#
loop_
_entity_poly.entity_id
_entity_poly.type
_entity_poly.pdbx_seq_one_letter_code
_entity_poly.pdbx_strand_id
1 'polypeptide(L)'
;MEHRKLTKADIDRVRSTEGFPQSSDEDIIELSDAPYYTACPNPFIGEFIKENGVPYDETSDVYRCEPFAADVSEGKKDPVYNAHSYHTKVPYKAIMRYILHYTKPGDVVFDGFCGTGMTAVAAQMCGSSDHSLEFEMTGEFESKQWGKR
;
A
#
# COMPACT_ATOMS: atom_id res chain seq x y z
N MET A 1 11.90 -6.11 6.74
CA MET A 1 12.76 -6.88 5.83
C MET A 1 14.01 -6.09 5.48
N GLU A 2 15.11 -6.76 5.12
CA GLU A 2 16.31 -6.12 4.54
C GLU A 2 16.33 -6.35 3.03
N HIS A 3 17.07 -5.52 2.29
CA HIS A 3 17.31 -5.77 0.86
C HIS A 3 18.00 -7.12 0.66
N ARG A 4 17.62 -7.84 -0.39
CA ARG A 4 18.15 -9.15 -0.73
C ARG A 4 18.48 -9.21 -2.21
N LYS A 5 19.47 -10.02 -2.57
CA LYS A 5 19.77 -10.30 -3.96
C LYS A 5 18.77 -11.31 -4.51
N LEU A 6 18.05 -10.97 -5.58
CA LEU A 6 17.23 -11.93 -6.32
C LEU A 6 18.15 -12.94 -7.04
N THR A 7 17.89 -14.23 -6.87
CA THR A 7 18.67 -15.30 -7.51
C THR A 7 17.86 -16.04 -8.57
N LYS A 8 18.55 -16.79 -9.46
CA LYS A 8 17.88 -17.66 -10.44
C LYS A 8 16.98 -18.71 -9.77
N ALA A 9 17.42 -19.25 -8.63
CA ALA A 9 16.62 -20.20 -7.86
C ALA A 9 15.32 -19.57 -7.33
N ASP A 10 15.36 -18.29 -6.93
CA ASP A 10 14.15 -17.56 -6.53
C ASP A 10 13.20 -17.34 -7.70
N ILE A 11 13.75 -17.02 -8.89
CA ILE A 11 12.98 -16.86 -10.12
C ILE A 11 12.32 -18.18 -10.52
N ASP A 12 13.04 -19.31 -10.46
CA ASP A 12 12.53 -20.62 -10.82
C ASP A 12 11.33 -21.06 -9.97
N ARG A 13 11.27 -20.63 -8.70
CA ARG A 13 10.12 -20.91 -7.80
C ARG A 13 8.81 -20.30 -8.30
N VAL A 14 8.86 -19.25 -9.11
CA VAL A 14 7.70 -18.49 -9.58
C VAL A 14 7.54 -18.51 -11.11
N ARG A 15 8.47 -19.14 -11.84
CA ARG A 15 8.50 -19.15 -13.32
C ARG A 15 7.24 -19.73 -13.97
N SER A 16 6.56 -20.64 -13.30
CA SER A 16 5.31 -21.26 -13.78
C SER A 16 4.06 -20.40 -13.55
N THR A 17 4.18 -19.24 -12.89
CA THR A 17 3.05 -18.36 -12.59
C THR A 17 2.53 -17.70 -13.87
N GLU A 18 1.21 -17.61 -14.03
CA GLU A 18 0.62 -16.90 -15.16
C GLU A 18 1.09 -15.43 -15.20
N GLY A 19 1.38 -14.91 -16.40
CA GLY A 19 1.89 -13.55 -16.57
C GLY A 19 3.38 -13.38 -16.23
N PHE A 20 4.13 -14.47 -16.04
CA PHE A 20 5.59 -14.40 -15.89
C PHE A 20 6.24 -13.73 -17.12
N PRO A 21 7.20 -12.79 -16.94
CA PRO A 21 7.79 -12.03 -18.03
C PRO A 21 8.57 -12.91 -19.03
N GLN A 22 8.50 -12.56 -20.31
CA GLN A 22 9.35 -13.14 -21.36
C GLN A 22 10.67 -12.38 -21.44
N SER A 23 11.57 -12.64 -20.51
CA SER A 23 12.87 -11.95 -20.39
C SER A 23 13.95 -12.92 -19.93
N SER A 24 15.22 -12.54 -20.10
CA SER A 24 16.33 -13.28 -19.48
C SER A 24 16.30 -13.15 -17.96
N ASP A 25 16.83 -14.14 -17.24
CA ASP A 25 16.93 -14.07 -15.78
C ASP A 25 17.84 -12.91 -15.34
N GLU A 26 18.87 -12.61 -16.13
CA GLU A 26 19.80 -11.50 -15.89
C GLU A 26 19.07 -10.15 -15.90
N ASP A 27 18.23 -9.89 -16.90
CA ASP A 27 17.45 -8.65 -16.99
C ASP A 27 16.42 -8.53 -15.85
N ILE A 28 15.79 -9.65 -15.48
CA ILE A 28 14.86 -9.69 -14.35
C ILE A 28 15.59 -9.31 -13.05
N ILE A 29 16.80 -9.84 -12.84
CA ILE A 29 17.61 -9.53 -11.66
C ILE A 29 18.05 -8.06 -11.67
N GLU A 30 18.51 -7.54 -12.80
CA GLU A 30 19.00 -6.16 -12.93
C GLU A 30 17.89 -5.13 -12.68
N LEU A 31 16.66 -5.40 -13.13
CA LEU A 31 15.53 -4.51 -12.94
C LEU A 31 14.87 -4.64 -11.57
N SER A 32 15.21 -5.66 -10.77
CA SER A 32 14.56 -5.93 -9.48
C SER A 32 15.27 -5.26 -8.30
N ASP A 33 14.49 -4.83 -7.30
CA ASP A 33 14.97 -4.38 -5.99
C ASP A 33 14.32 -5.23 -4.89
N ALA A 34 14.76 -6.48 -4.80
CA ALA A 34 14.16 -7.46 -3.89
C ALA A 34 14.43 -7.13 -2.41
N PRO A 35 13.46 -7.38 -1.51
CA PRO A 35 12.16 -8.01 -1.76
C PRO A 35 11.04 -7.03 -2.12
N TYR A 36 11.33 -5.73 -2.21
CA TYR A 36 10.32 -4.67 -2.32
C TYR A 36 9.74 -4.53 -3.73
N TYR A 37 10.55 -4.80 -4.75
CA TYR A 37 10.14 -4.81 -6.15
C TYR A 37 10.84 -5.94 -6.91
N THR A 38 10.08 -6.67 -7.70
CA THR A 38 10.64 -7.65 -8.64
C THR A 38 10.01 -7.46 -10.01
N ALA A 39 10.81 -7.54 -11.07
CA ALA A 39 10.35 -7.47 -12.45
C ALA A 39 9.59 -8.75 -12.91
N CYS A 40 9.37 -9.69 -11.99
CA CYS A 40 8.58 -10.90 -12.13
C CYS A 40 7.61 -11.04 -10.93
N PRO A 41 6.71 -12.04 -10.89
CA PRO A 41 5.97 -12.37 -9.67
C PRO A 41 6.92 -12.46 -8.47
N ASN A 42 6.58 -11.81 -7.36
CA ASN A 42 7.51 -11.62 -6.26
C ASN A 42 7.65 -12.90 -5.40
N PRO A 43 8.80 -13.60 -5.44
CA PRO A 43 8.99 -14.85 -4.71
C PRO A 43 9.04 -14.66 -3.19
N PHE A 44 9.19 -13.42 -2.72
CA PHE A 44 9.31 -13.06 -1.31
C PHE A 44 7.99 -12.55 -0.70
N ILE A 45 6.91 -12.43 -1.49
CA ILE A 45 5.66 -11.83 -1.02
C ILE A 45 5.06 -12.56 0.19
N GLY A 46 5.17 -13.90 0.24
CA GLY A 46 4.70 -14.69 1.37
C GLY A 46 5.48 -14.43 2.66
N GLU A 47 6.80 -14.22 2.55
CA GLU A 47 7.65 -13.85 3.68
C GLU A 47 7.34 -12.41 4.15
N PHE A 48 7.15 -11.49 3.20
CA PHE A 48 6.75 -10.12 3.48
C PHE A 48 5.43 -10.07 4.27
N ILE A 49 4.41 -10.81 3.84
CA ILE A 49 3.11 -10.87 4.54
C ILE A 49 3.27 -11.48 5.93
N LYS A 50 4.10 -12.53 6.08
CA LYS A 50 4.33 -13.17 7.38
C LYS A 50 5.08 -12.26 8.36
N GLU A 51 6.01 -11.43 7.86
CA GLU A 51 6.80 -10.51 8.70
C GLU A 51 6.03 -9.25 9.09
N ASN A 52 5.16 -8.73 8.20
CA ASN A 52 4.54 -7.41 8.36
C ASN A 52 3.02 -7.46 8.61
N GLY A 53 2.36 -8.57 8.28
CA GLY A 53 0.92 -8.75 8.45
C GLY A 53 0.57 -9.53 9.71
N VAL A 54 -0.72 -9.50 10.05
CA VAL A 54 -1.31 -10.34 11.10
C VAL A 54 -2.14 -11.44 10.42
N PRO A 55 -1.82 -12.74 10.62
CA PRO A 55 -2.63 -13.83 10.09
C PRO A 55 -4.07 -13.73 10.59
N TYR A 56 -5.03 -13.97 9.70
CA TYR A 56 -6.44 -14.00 10.05
C TYR A 56 -6.75 -15.22 10.94
N ASP A 57 -7.47 -14.98 12.04
CA ASP A 57 -7.96 -16.02 12.95
C ASP A 57 -9.46 -15.80 13.22
N GLU A 58 -10.29 -16.63 12.58
CA GLU A 58 -11.74 -16.58 12.68
C GLU A 58 -12.24 -16.73 14.14
N THR A 59 -11.51 -17.46 15.00
CA THR A 59 -11.95 -17.74 16.37
C THR A 59 -11.78 -16.57 17.32
N SER A 60 -10.84 -15.67 17.01
CA SER A 60 -10.54 -14.46 17.79
C SER A 60 -11.02 -13.18 17.10
N ASP A 61 -11.63 -13.30 15.92
CA ASP A 61 -12.08 -12.16 15.13
C ASP A 61 -13.26 -11.46 15.80
N VAL A 62 -12.95 -10.29 16.37
CA VAL A 62 -13.92 -9.36 16.94
C VAL A 62 -14.02 -8.08 16.10
N TYR A 63 -13.51 -8.11 14.86
CA TYR A 63 -13.54 -6.95 13.98
C TYR A 63 -14.98 -6.51 13.72
N ARG A 64 -15.25 -5.24 14.03
CA ARG A 64 -16.51 -4.59 13.75
C ARG A 64 -16.23 -3.16 13.33
N CYS A 65 -16.48 -2.88 12.05
CA CYS A 65 -16.35 -1.55 11.47
C CYS A 65 -17.60 -1.27 10.64
N GLU A 66 -18.30 -0.19 10.97
CA GLU A 66 -19.48 0.23 10.20
C GLU A 66 -19.05 0.78 8.84
N PRO A 67 -19.88 0.70 7.78
CA PRO A 67 -19.54 1.27 6.49
C PRO A 67 -19.20 2.76 6.58
N PHE A 68 -18.13 3.18 5.90
CA PHE A 68 -17.80 4.58 5.74
C PHE A 68 -18.88 5.27 4.88
N ALA A 69 -19.69 6.12 5.51
CA ALA A 69 -20.88 6.72 4.91
C ALA A 69 -20.81 8.25 4.75
N ALA A 70 -19.62 8.84 4.87
CA ALA A 70 -19.43 10.28 4.72
C ALA A 70 -19.09 10.67 3.28
N ASP A 71 -19.56 11.85 2.88
CA ASP A 71 -19.21 12.43 1.59
C ASP A 71 -17.71 12.77 1.55
N VAL A 72 -17.01 12.25 0.54
CA VAL A 72 -15.59 12.55 0.32
C VAL A 72 -15.46 13.49 -0.87
N SER A 73 -15.16 14.75 -0.60
CA SER A 73 -14.92 15.77 -1.63
C SER A 73 -13.57 16.42 -1.40
N GLU A 74 -12.61 16.11 -2.27
CA GLU A 74 -11.27 16.68 -2.23
C GLU A 74 -10.94 17.44 -3.51
N GLY A 75 -10.33 18.61 -3.36
CA GLY A 75 -9.89 19.43 -4.48
C GLY A 75 -8.64 18.88 -5.17
N LYS A 76 -8.50 19.17 -6.47
CA LYS A 76 -7.32 18.79 -7.27
C LYS A 76 -6.17 19.83 -7.24
N LYS A 77 -6.13 20.67 -6.21
CA LYS A 77 -5.16 21.79 -6.09
C LYS A 77 -3.89 21.42 -5.33
N ASP A 78 -3.87 20.27 -4.67
CA ASP A 78 -2.74 19.84 -3.85
C ASP A 78 -1.46 19.64 -4.71
N PRO A 79 -0.28 20.09 -4.25
CA PRO A 79 0.98 19.91 -4.98
C PRO A 79 1.32 18.45 -5.30
N VAL A 80 1.04 17.51 -4.37
CA VAL A 80 1.28 16.07 -4.55
C VAL A 80 0.38 15.51 -5.64
N TYR A 81 -0.89 15.94 -5.67
CA TYR A 81 -1.81 15.57 -6.75
C TYR A 81 -1.28 16.04 -8.12
N ASN A 82 -0.79 17.28 -8.18
CA ASN A 82 -0.34 17.93 -9.41
C ASN A 82 1.07 17.55 -9.88
N ALA A 83 1.84 16.81 -9.07
CA ALA A 83 3.22 16.42 -9.40
C ALA A 83 3.35 15.66 -10.73
N HIS A 84 2.30 14.95 -11.17
CA HIS A 84 2.25 14.25 -12.46
C HIS A 84 0.80 14.05 -12.89
N SER A 85 0.54 14.00 -14.19
CA SER A 85 -0.83 13.83 -14.71
C SER A 85 -1.21 12.36 -14.78
N TYR A 86 -2.44 12.04 -14.34
CA TYR A 86 -3.06 10.75 -14.58
C TYR A 86 -4.58 10.92 -14.55
N HIS A 87 -5.28 10.42 -15.56
CA HIS A 87 -6.65 10.85 -15.87
C HIS A 87 -7.64 10.51 -14.75
N THR A 88 -7.47 9.33 -14.14
CA THR A 88 -8.30 8.81 -13.06
C THR A 88 -7.64 8.97 -11.68
N LYS A 89 -6.66 9.89 -11.55
CA LYS A 89 -5.97 10.12 -10.26
C LYS A 89 -6.96 10.57 -9.19
N VAL A 90 -6.88 9.92 -8.03
CA VAL A 90 -7.64 10.27 -6.83
C VAL A 90 -6.72 11.01 -5.85
N PRO A 91 -7.13 12.16 -5.26
CA PRO A 91 -6.36 12.84 -4.21
C PRO A 91 -6.08 11.93 -3.00
N TYR A 92 -4.86 11.94 -2.47
CA TYR A 92 -4.49 11.06 -1.36
C TYR A 92 -5.33 11.32 -0.11
N LYS A 93 -5.70 12.57 0.15
CA LYS A 93 -6.60 12.95 1.26
C LYS A 93 -7.94 12.23 1.21
N ALA A 94 -8.49 11.99 0.01
CA ALA A 94 -9.73 11.24 -0.15
C ALA A 94 -9.54 9.78 0.29
N ILE A 95 -8.39 9.20 -0.05
CA ILE A 95 -8.02 7.82 0.29
C ILE A 95 -7.69 7.68 1.79
N MET A 96 -7.04 8.69 2.39
CA MET A 96 -6.70 8.70 3.82
C MET A 96 -7.91 8.46 4.72
N ARG A 97 -9.08 8.99 4.36
CA ARG A 97 -10.34 8.79 5.11
C ARG A 97 -10.72 7.31 5.21
N TYR A 98 -10.61 6.58 4.10
CA TYR A 98 -10.86 5.15 4.07
C TYR A 98 -9.80 4.36 4.85
N ILE A 99 -8.52 4.73 4.71
CA ILE A 99 -7.42 4.10 5.44
C ILE A 99 -7.60 4.28 6.95
N LEU A 100 -7.83 5.51 7.41
CA LEU A 100 -8.02 5.82 8.83
C LEU A 100 -9.29 5.19 9.43
N HIS A 101 -10.27 4.87 8.61
CA HIS A 101 -11.52 4.24 9.05
C HIS A 101 -11.43 2.71 9.12
N TYR A 102 -10.83 2.07 8.11
CA TYR A 102 -10.84 0.61 7.99
C TYR A 102 -9.59 -0.09 8.53
N THR A 103 -8.50 0.63 8.78
CA THR A 103 -7.22 0.03 9.19
C THR A 103 -6.60 0.72 10.40
N LYS A 104 -5.73 -0.01 11.10
CA LYS A 104 -4.93 0.42 12.25
C LYS A 104 -3.48 0.70 11.84
N PRO A 105 -2.75 1.55 12.59
CA PRO A 105 -1.32 1.72 12.36
C PRO A 105 -0.59 0.37 12.33
N GLY A 106 0.21 0.15 11.28
CA GLY A 106 0.92 -1.11 11.03
C GLY A 106 0.15 -2.17 10.23
N ASP A 107 -1.13 -1.96 9.90
CA ASP A 107 -1.87 -2.86 9.01
C ASP A 107 -1.37 -2.77 7.56
N VAL A 108 -1.33 -3.91 6.86
CA VAL A 108 -0.94 -3.97 5.45
C VAL A 108 -2.08 -3.50 4.54
N VAL A 109 -1.80 -2.52 3.67
CA VAL A 109 -2.73 -2.06 2.63
C VAL A 109 -2.33 -2.62 1.28
N PHE A 110 -3.26 -3.29 0.60
CA PHE A 110 -3.07 -3.81 -0.75
C PHE A 110 -3.85 -3.01 -1.78
N ASP A 111 -3.18 -2.61 -2.86
CA ASP A 111 -3.78 -1.93 -4.01
C ASP A 111 -3.24 -2.53 -5.31
N GLY A 112 -3.99 -3.46 -5.89
CA GLY A 112 -3.65 -4.11 -7.16
C GLY A 112 -3.84 -3.22 -8.39
N PHE A 113 -4.44 -2.03 -8.25
CA PHE A 113 -4.71 -1.08 -9.33
C PHE A 113 -4.14 0.31 -8.98
N CYS A 114 -2.95 0.32 -8.40
CA CYS A 114 -2.38 1.48 -7.73
C CYS A 114 -2.15 2.71 -8.64
N GLY A 115 -2.04 2.52 -9.95
CA GLY A 115 -1.88 3.60 -10.94
C GLY A 115 -0.71 4.50 -10.59
N THR A 116 -1.00 5.72 -10.11
CA THR A 116 0.01 6.69 -9.67
C THR A 116 0.52 6.50 -8.24
N GLY A 117 0.09 5.46 -7.54
CA GLY A 117 0.54 5.15 -6.18
C GLY A 117 -0.05 6.05 -5.09
N MET A 118 -1.20 6.70 -5.32
CA MET A 118 -1.79 7.62 -4.34
C MET A 118 -2.23 6.92 -3.05
N THR A 119 -2.53 5.62 -3.09
CA THR A 119 -2.77 4.80 -1.90
C THR A 119 -1.52 4.70 -1.01
N ALA A 120 -0.34 4.51 -1.60
CA ALA A 120 0.92 4.48 -0.85
C ALA A 120 1.23 5.85 -0.23
N VAL A 121 0.98 6.94 -0.96
CA VAL A 121 1.08 8.31 -0.42
C VAL A 121 0.14 8.48 0.77
N ALA A 122 -1.14 8.11 0.62
CA ALA A 122 -2.13 8.22 1.69
C ALA A 122 -1.70 7.45 2.94
N ALA A 123 -1.28 6.19 2.79
CA ALA A 123 -0.81 5.34 3.88
C ALA A 123 0.36 5.97 4.67
N GLN A 124 1.32 6.59 3.97
CA GLN A 124 2.44 7.29 4.61
C GLN A 124 1.99 8.59 5.30
N MET A 125 1.09 9.35 4.66
CA MET A 125 0.60 10.62 5.18
C MET A 125 -0.25 10.48 6.43
N CYS A 126 -0.91 9.32 6.63
CA CYS A 126 -1.61 8.98 7.88
C CYS A 126 -0.71 8.97 9.12
N GLY A 127 0.62 8.95 8.98
CA GLY A 127 1.58 9.10 10.07
C GLY A 127 2.59 10.20 9.81
N SER A 128 2.20 11.26 9.09
CA SER A 128 3.03 12.43 8.87
C SER A 128 3.14 13.28 10.15
N SER A 129 4.19 14.10 10.23
CA SER A 129 4.36 15.08 11.31
C SER A 129 3.61 16.39 11.05
N ASP A 130 2.73 16.43 10.04
CA ASP A 130 1.91 17.59 9.74
C ASP A 130 0.67 17.58 10.66
N HIS A 131 0.77 18.33 11.76
CA HIS A 131 -0.31 18.45 12.73
C HIS A 131 -1.57 19.12 12.16
N SER A 132 -1.45 19.93 11.10
CA SER A 132 -2.63 20.54 10.47
C SER A 132 -3.42 19.47 9.70
N LEU A 133 -2.70 18.61 8.98
CA LEU A 133 -3.30 17.47 8.28
C LEU A 133 -3.86 16.44 9.28
N GLU A 134 -3.13 16.14 10.35
CA GLU A 134 -3.61 15.27 11.44
C GLU A 134 -4.93 15.80 12.01
N PHE A 135 -4.98 17.09 12.33
CA PHE A 135 -6.19 17.73 12.86
C PHE A 135 -7.35 17.72 11.85
N GLU A 136 -7.09 18.02 10.57
CA GLU A 136 -8.09 17.94 9.49
C GLU A 136 -8.69 16.52 9.39
N MET A 137 -7.85 15.50 9.41
CA MET A 137 -8.26 14.11 9.18
C MET A 137 -8.93 13.46 10.40
N THR A 138 -8.48 13.80 11.61
CA THR A 138 -8.96 13.22 12.88
C THR A 138 -10.03 14.07 13.58
N GLY A 139 -10.17 15.34 13.19
CA GLY A 139 -11.21 16.23 13.72
C GLY A 139 -12.58 16.02 13.07
N GLU A 140 -12.60 15.60 11.81
CA GLU A 140 -13.84 15.37 11.04
C GLU A 140 -14.48 14.00 11.32
N PHE A 141 -13.68 13.04 11.78
CA PHE A 141 -14.09 11.66 12.03
C PHE A 141 -13.45 11.25 13.35
N GLU A 142 -14.19 10.66 14.29
CA GLU A 142 -13.63 10.13 15.56
C GLU A 142 -12.62 8.98 15.38
N SER A 143 -11.96 8.88 14.22
CA SER A 143 -10.81 8.02 13.99
C SER A 143 -9.63 8.52 14.83
N LYS A 144 -9.36 7.77 15.90
CA LYS A 144 -8.23 8.01 16.82
C LYS A 144 -6.95 7.30 16.35
N GLN A 145 -6.90 6.82 15.11
CA GLN A 145 -5.89 5.87 14.65
C GLN A 145 -4.86 6.50 13.70
N TRP A 146 -4.37 7.68 14.07
CA TRP A 146 -3.25 8.33 13.39
C TRP A 146 -1.99 7.45 13.50
N GLY A 147 -1.30 7.27 12.38
CA GLY A 147 -0.10 6.45 12.26
C GLY A 147 0.10 5.92 10.85
N LYS A 148 1.31 5.45 10.56
CA LYS A 148 1.62 4.83 9.25
C LYS A 148 0.95 3.48 9.11
N ARG A 149 0.60 3.12 7.89
CA ARG A 149 0.22 1.77 7.49
C ARG A 149 1.40 1.14 6.76
#